data_AF-A0A7L2NZN3-F1
#
_entry.id   AF-A0A7L2NZN3-F1
#
_cell.length_a   1.000
_cell.length_b   1.000
_cell.length_c   1.000
_cell.angle_alpha   90.00
_cell.angle_beta   90.00
_cell.angle_gamma   90.00
#
_symmetry.space_group_name_H-M   'P 1'
#
loop_
_entity.id
_entity.type
_entity.pdbx_description
1 polymer ?
#
loop_
_entity_poly.entity_id
_entity_poly.type
_entity_poly.pdbx_seq_one_letter_code
_entity_poly.pdbx_strand_id
1 'polypeptide(L)' 'MAKAGHAWSRAAAERDEAEEGEDPLDARIARTGCLEQHRQLQECMAERQDWRHCQEELRAFGACMARRQQRE' A
#
# COMPACT_ATOMS: atom_id res chain seq x y z
N MET A 1 -30.73 -5.72 -28.29
CA MET A 1 -30.54 -5.20 -26.91
C MET A 1 -29.09 -5.48 -26.50
N ALA A 2 -28.17 -4.54 -26.68
CA ALA A 2 -26.79 -4.69 -26.24
C ALA A 2 -26.61 -3.88 -24.94
N LYS A 3 -26.30 -4.55 -23.83
CA LYS A 3 -26.07 -3.89 -22.54
C LYS A 3 -24.76 -3.10 -22.61
N ALA A 4 -24.81 -1.81 -22.30
CA ALA A 4 -23.65 -0.94 -22.22
C ALA A 4 -22.67 -1.47 -21.15
N GLY A 5 -21.42 -1.71 -21.55
CA GLY A 5 -20.34 -2.07 -20.65
C GLY A 5 -20.05 -0.94 -19.64
N HIS A 6 -19.57 -1.31 -18.46
CA HIS A 6 -19.27 -0.41 -17.36
C HIS A 6 -18.41 0.78 -17.83
N ALA A 7 -19.01 1.97 -17.89
CA ALA A 7 -18.31 3.21 -18.16
C ALA A 7 -17.49 3.57 -16.92
N TRP A 8 -16.23 3.14 -16.88
CA TRP A 8 -15.27 3.73 -15.94
C TRP A 8 -15.05 5.18 -16.41
N SER A 9 -15.77 6.10 -15.79
CA SER A 9 -15.68 7.52 -16.06
C SER A 9 -14.23 7.98 -15.89
N ARG A 10 -13.67 8.51 -16.97
CA ARG A 10 -12.39 9.21 -17.07
C ARG A 10 -12.40 10.56 -16.30
N ALA A 11 -12.98 10.56 -15.10
CA ALA A 11 -13.03 11.69 -14.17
C ALA A 11 -12.13 11.46 -12.95
N ALA A 12 -11.62 10.23 -12.75
CA ALA A 12 -10.61 9.93 -11.73
C ALA A 12 -9.18 10.32 -12.17
N ALA A 13 -8.95 10.57 -13.47
CA ALA A 13 -7.62 10.78 -14.04
C ALA A 13 -7.09 12.21 -13.87
N GLU A 14 -7.93 13.21 -13.61
CA GLU A 14 -7.52 14.63 -13.49
C GLU A 14 -7.28 15.08 -12.03
N ARG A 15 -7.31 14.15 -11.06
CA ARG A 15 -6.92 14.43 -9.66
C ARG A 15 -5.58 13.79 -9.26
N ASP A 16 -4.82 13.31 -10.24
CA ASP A 16 -3.57 12.56 -10.06
C ASP A 16 -2.37 13.34 -10.62
N GLU A 17 -2.47 14.67 -10.73
CA GLU A 17 -1.40 15.49 -11.36
C GLU A 17 -0.61 16.35 -10.36
N ALA A 18 -0.87 16.27 -9.05
CA ALA A 18 -0.08 16.98 -8.06
C ALA A 18 -0.28 16.44 -6.64
N GLU A 19 0.53 15.47 -6.23
CA GLU A 19 1.13 15.57 -4.90
C GLU A 19 2.55 15.01 -4.96
N GLU A 20 3.51 15.91 -5.10
CA GLU A 20 4.89 15.73 -4.67
C GLU A 20 4.90 15.61 -3.13
N GLY A 21 4.24 14.57 -2.62
CA GLY A 21 3.92 14.33 -1.22
C GLY A 21 3.94 12.84 -0.92
N GLU A 22 4.24 12.50 0.34
CA GLU A 22 4.23 11.11 0.81
C GLU A 22 2.92 10.41 0.44
N ASP A 23 3.00 9.17 -0.04
CA ASP A 23 1.81 8.40 -0.40
C ASP A 23 0.79 8.39 0.76
N PRO A 24 -0.51 8.62 0.51
CA PRO A 24 -1.53 8.67 1.56
C PRO A 24 -1.60 7.40 2.44
N LEU A 25 -1.22 6.24 1.91
CA LEU A 25 -1.08 4.99 2.66
C LEU A 25 0.19 5.01 3.52
N ASP A 26 1.33 5.44 2.98
CA ASP A 26 2.57 5.59 3.74
C ASP A 26 2.38 6.55 4.91
N ALA A 27 1.70 7.69 4.71
CA ALA A 27 1.38 8.63 5.79
C ALA A 27 0.47 8.01 6.87
N ARG A 28 -0.43 7.08 6.50
CA ARG A 28 -1.24 6.32 7.47
C ARG A 28 -0.40 5.32 8.25
N ILE A 29 0.50 4.61 7.57
CA ILE A 29 1.39 3.62 8.18
C ILE A 29 2.45 4.30 9.07
N ALA A 30 2.91 5.50 8.72
CA ALA A 30 3.77 6.32 9.56
C ALA A 30 3.15 6.55 10.94
N ARG A 31 1.86 6.87 10.99
CA ARG A 31 1.11 7.04 12.25
C ARG A 31 0.96 5.76 13.07
N THR A 32 1.11 4.58 12.46
CA THR A 32 1.08 3.30 13.18
C THR A 32 2.41 2.95 13.83
N GLY A 33 3.51 3.56 13.38
CA GLY A 33 4.88 3.19 13.78
C GLY A 33 5.42 1.96 13.05
N CYS A 34 4.71 1.45 12.04
CA CYS A 34 5.10 0.26 11.25
C CYS A 34 5.68 0.61 9.87
N LEU A 35 6.09 1.85 9.67
CA LEU A 35 6.56 2.37 8.38
C LEU A 35 7.86 1.71 7.92
N GLU A 36 8.74 1.36 8.86
CA GLU A 36 10.00 0.70 8.55
C GLU A 36 9.79 -0.68 7.90
N GLN A 37 8.93 -1.51 8.51
CA GLN A 37 8.60 -2.83 7.95
C GLN A 37 7.85 -2.71 6.62
N HIS A 38 7.09 -1.62 6.45
CA HIS A 38 6.43 -1.33 5.17
C HIS A 38 7.44 -1.00 4.07
N ARG A 39 8.44 -0.17 4.35
CA ARG A 39 9.51 0.17 3.39
C ARG A 39 10.33 -1.05 3.00
N GLN A 40 10.68 -1.91 3.96
CA GLN A 40 11.39 -3.17 3.67
C GLN A 40 10.56 -4.09 2.76
N LEU A 41 9.25 -4.15 2.97
CA LEU A 41 8.36 -4.90 2.08
C LEU A 41 8.31 -4.27 0.68
N GLN A 42 8.21 -2.94 0.57
CA GLN A 42 8.24 -2.24 -0.71
C GLN A 42 9.56 -2.49 -1.45
N GLU A 43 10.71 -2.42 -0.75
CA GLU A 43 12.04 -2.71 -1.30
C GLU A 43 12.13 -4.15 -1.82
N CYS A 44 11.70 -5.14 -1.04
CA CYS A 44 11.69 -6.54 -1.49
C CYS A 44 10.81 -6.72 -2.74
N MET A 45 9.64 -6.06 -2.78
CA MET A 45 8.76 -6.11 -3.94
C MET A 45 9.35 -5.39 -5.16
N ALA A 46 10.08 -4.29 -4.96
CA ALA A 46 10.77 -3.57 -6.02
C ALA A 46 11.92 -4.39 -6.63
N GLU A 47 12.69 -5.09 -5.79
CA GLU A 47 13.80 -5.94 -6.21
C GLU A 47 13.33 -7.24 -6.86
N ARG A 48 12.41 -7.96 -6.22
CA ARG A 48 12.05 -9.33 -6.60
C ARG A 48 10.82 -9.41 -7.49
N GLN A 49 9.92 -8.43 -7.38
CA GLN A 49 8.62 -8.41 -8.07
C GLN A 49 7.76 -9.66 -7.82
N ASP A 50 8.06 -10.42 -6.76
CA ASP A 50 7.38 -11.64 -6.39
C ASP A 50 7.20 -11.72 -4.87
N TRP A 51 5.97 -11.46 -4.43
CA TRP A 51 5.61 -11.44 -3.02
C TRP A 51 5.88 -12.76 -2.28
N ARG A 52 5.97 -13.88 -3.00
CA ARG A 52 6.26 -15.19 -2.40
C ARG A 52 7.67 -15.27 -1.82
N HIS A 53 8.59 -14.46 -2.35
CA HIS A 53 9.96 -14.34 -1.83
C HIS A 53 10.06 -13.29 -0.72
N CYS A 54 9.05 -12.44 -0.56
CA CYS A 54 8.97 -11.38 0.46
C CYS A 54 8.14 -11.80 1.69
N GLN A 55 8.06 -13.11 1.96
CA GLN A 55 7.23 -13.63 3.06
C GLN A 55 7.72 -13.19 4.44
N GLU A 56 9.02 -12.96 4.59
CA GLU A 56 9.60 -12.52 5.87
C GLU A 56 9.16 -11.08 6.18
N GLU A 57 9.30 -10.20 5.21
CA GLU A 57 8.91 -8.79 5.25
C GLU A 57 7.38 -8.66 5.44
N LEU A 58 6.59 -9.47 4.75
CA LEU A 58 5.13 -9.56 4.94
C LEU A 58 4.77 -9.94 6.38
N ARG A 59 5.44 -10.95 6.95
CA ARG A 59 5.21 -11.38 8.33
C ARG A 59 5.64 -10.31 9.32
N ALA A 60 6.77 -9.65 9.10
CA ALA A 60 7.27 -8.57 9.95
C ALA A 60 6.30 -7.38 9.98
N PHE A 61 5.84 -6.94 8.80
CA PHE A 61 4.85 -5.87 8.68
C PHE A 61 3.52 -6.25 9.35
N GLY A 62 3.01 -7.46 9.06
CA GLY A 62 1.78 -7.96 9.68
C GLY A 62 1.87 -8.08 11.20
N ALA A 63 3.00 -8.54 11.73
CA ALA A 63 3.23 -8.63 13.17
C ALA A 63 3.29 -7.25 13.84
N CYS A 64 3.91 -6.26 13.20
CA CYS A 64 3.92 -4.89 13.70
C CYS A 64 2.49 -4.32 13.77
N MET A 65 1.74 -4.44 12.67
CA MET A 65 0.38 -3.94 12.61
C MET A 65 -0.51 -4.65 13.64
N ALA A 66 -0.42 -5.98 13.76
CA ALA A 66 -1.12 -6.74 14.78
C ALA A 66 -0.84 -6.22 16.19
N ARG A 67 0.43 -5.95 16.54
CA ARG A 67 0.80 -5.38 17.85
C ARG A 67 0.21 -3.99 18.08
N ARG A 68 0.11 -3.15 17.04
CA ARG A 68 -0.56 -1.84 17.11
C ARG A 68 -2.05 -1.98 17.43
N GLN A 69 -2.76 -2.89 16.75
CA GLN A 69 -4.21 -3.06 16.97
C GLN A 69 -4.53 -3.57 18.38
N GLN A 70 -3.59 -4.27 19.03
CA GLN A 70 -3.74 -4.75 20.41
C GLN A 70 -3.43 -3.66 21.46
N ARG A 71 -2.89 -2.52 21.04
CA ARG A 71 -2.50 -1.38 21.91
C ARG A 71 -3.49 -0.21 21.82
N GLU A 72 -4.40 -0.23 20.85
CA GLU A 72 -5.55 0.68 20.74
C GLU A 72 -6.78 0.07 21.41
#